data_AF-A0A4U2PTL2-F1
#
_entry.id   AF-A0A4U2PTL2-F1
#
_cell.length_a   1.000
_cell.length_b   1.000
_cell.length_c   1.000
_cell.angle_alpha   90.00
_cell.angle_beta   90.00
_cell.angle_gamma   90.00
#
_symmetry.space_group_name_H-M   'P 1'
#
loop_
_entity.id
_entity.type
_entity.pdbx_description
1 polymer ?
#
loop_
_entity_poly.entity_id
_entity_poly.type
_entity_poly.pdbx_seq_one_letter_code
_entity_poly.pdbx_strand_id
1 'polypeptide(L)'
;MSKMNFFQKKQQNKSAAQIQGFDIELNPENTRRIDRLVDSYENSILSHLDEAYQRTTSWQDRLADRIASFGGSWRFITYFAIFLTIWILLNSLPFTRFHFDEPPFILLNLCLSFIAAFQAPVIMMSQNRQAARDKHESIIDFAINYKAEQEIDDMQSHLHRIEGELIEIKKLLLVLNNRMNEEHK
;
A
#
# COMPACT_ATOMS: atom_id res chain seq x y z
N MET A 1 -10.70 21.76 5.26
CA MET A 1 -10.07 22.02 6.58
C MET A 1 -10.52 20.89 7.50
N SER A 2 -9.72 20.10 8.19
CA SER A 2 -8.28 20.07 8.44
C SER A 2 -7.92 18.59 8.66
N LYS A 3 -6.93 18.06 7.90
CA LYS A 3 -6.40 16.71 8.11
C LYS A 3 -5.58 16.73 9.39
N MET A 4 -6.14 16.21 10.48
CA MET A 4 -5.47 16.17 11.77
C MET A 4 -4.44 15.03 11.78
N ASN A 5 -3.18 15.47 11.74
CA ASN A 5 -1.91 14.75 11.80
C ASN A 5 -1.89 13.42 12.57
N PHE A 6 -1.77 12.32 11.82
CA PHE A 6 -1.36 10.99 12.34
C PHE A 6 0.00 11.05 13.07
N PHE A 7 0.86 12.00 12.69
CA PHE A 7 2.17 12.26 13.30
C PHE A 7 2.12 12.83 14.72
N GLN A 8 1.03 13.48 15.14
CA GLN A 8 0.91 13.99 16.52
C GLN A 8 0.56 12.88 17.52
N LYS A 9 -0.14 11.82 17.09
CA LYS A 9 -0.54 10.73 17.97
C LYS A 9 0.64 9.85 18.41
N LYS A 10 1.73 9.82 17.64
CA LYS A 10 2.94 9.03 17.96
C LYS A 10 3.82 9.70 19.03
N GLN A 11 3.68 11.00 19.30
CA GLN A 11 4.47 11.70 20.32
C GLN A 11 3.89 11.60 21.74
N GLN A 12 2.57 11.46 21.90
CA GLN A 12 1.96 11.37 23.24
C GLN A 12 2.10 9.99 23.91
N ASN A 13 2.46 8.94 23.15
CA ASN A 13 2.62 7.60 23.70
C ASN A 13 4.06 7.26 24.12
N LYS A 14 4.88 8.28 24.38
CA LYS A 14 6.30 8.11 24.80
C LYS A 14 6.50 7.91 26.31
N SER A 15 5.43 7.86 27.12
CA SER A 15 5.56 7.82 28.58
C SER A 15 5.10 6.53 29.26
N ALA A 16 4.83 5.44 28.53
CA ALA A 16 4.33 4.21 29.14
C ALA A 16 4.82 2.92 28.45
N ALA A 17 6.09 2.87 28.06
CA ALA A 17 6.76 1.62 27.72
C ALA A 17 7.98 1.44 28.61
N GLN A 18 7.73 1.33 29.92
CA GLN A 18 8.69 0.74 30.84
C GLN A 18 8.68 -0.76 30.55
N ILE A 19 9.50 -1.19 29.59
CA ILE A 19 9.74 -2.61 29.34
C ILE A 19 10.59 -3.12 30.51
N GLN A 20 9.96 -3.91 31.37
CA GLN A 20 10.57 -4.47 32.57
C GLN A 20 11.45 -5.66 32.18
N GLY A 21 12.76 -5.44 32.16
CA GLY A 21 13.78 -6.47 31.93
C GLY A 21 14.81 -6.03 30.89
N PHE A 22 16.02 -5.69 31.35
CA PHE A 22 17.14 -5.08 30.61
C PHE A 22 16.98 -3.58 30.30
N ASP A 23 17.42 -2.74 31.25
CA ASP A 23 17.58 -1.30 31.09
C ASP A 23 18.80 -0.99 30.20
N ILE A 24 18.70 -1.27 28.89
CA ILE A 24 19.63 -0.73 27.90
C ILE A 24 19.11 0.67 27.57
N GLU A 25 19.71 1.71 28.16
CA GLU A 25 19.47 3.10 27.74
C GLU A 25 19.81 3.22 26.25
N LEU A 26 18.78 3.29 25.41
CA LEU A 26 18.94 3.54 23.98
C LEU A 26 19.50 4.95 23.80
N ASN A 27 20.83 5.04 23.65
CA ASN A 27 21.50 6.28 23.27
C ASN A 27 20.86 6.82 21.98
N PRO A 28 20.47 8.11 21.91
CA PRO A 28 19.83 8.70 20.73
C PRO A 28 20.61 8.52 19.42
N GLU A 29 21.92 8.24 19.47
CA GLU A 29 22.70 7.83 18.29
C GLU A 29 22.33 6.44 17.74
N ASN A 30 22.04 5.47 18.62
CA ASN A 30 21.73 4.09 18.23
C ASN A 30 20.35 3.99 17.57
N THR A 31 19.36 4.75 18.04
CA THR A 31 18.03 4.81 17.41
C THR A 31 18.12 5.31 15.97
N ARG A 32 18.91 6.35 15.71
CA ARG A 32 19.14 6.89 14.35
C ARG A 32 19.94 5.95 13.44
N ARG A 33 20.69 5.01 14.00
CA ARG A 33 21.37 3.95 13.22
C ARG A 33 20.39 2.86 12.82
N ILE A 34 19.52 2.43 13.74
CA ILE A 34 18.49 1.43 13.46
C ILE A 34 17.51 1.95 12.41
N ASP A 35 17.03 3.19 12.55
CA ASP A 35 16.13 3.80 11.55
C ASP A 35 16.76 3.78 10.14
N ARG A 36 18.05 4.14 10.01
CA ARG A 36 18.77 4.10 8.72
C ARG A 36 18.96 2.69 8.17
N LEU A 37 19.14 1.69 9.03
CA LEU A 37 19.30 0.30 8.60
C LEU A 37 17.96 -0.26 8.09
N VAL A 38 16.87 0.01 8.80
CA VAL A 38 15.50 -0.33 8.38
C VAL A 38 15.17 0.35 7.05
N ASP A 39 15.42 1.65 6.92
CA ASP A 39 15.21 2.40 5.67
C ASP A 39 16.03 1.81 4.51
N SER A 40 17.28 1.38 4.76
CA SER A 40 18.13 0.78 3.72
C SER A 40 17.66 -0.61 3.28
N TYR A 41 17.14 -1.41 4.22
CA TYR A 41 16.58 -2.73 3.92
C TYR A 41 15.25 -2.62 3.18
N GLU A 42 14.37 -1.71 3.60
CA GLU A 42 13.10 -1.41 2.94
C GLU A 42 13.33 -0.99 1.49
N ASN A 43 14.23 -0.04 1.25
CA ASN A 43 14.57 0.40 -0.11
C ASN A 43 15.22 -0.70 -0.96
N SER A 44 16.05 -1.57 -0.36
CA SER A 44 16.69 -2.68 -1.09
C SER A 44 15.67 -3.75 -1.49
N ILE A 45 14.74 -4.11 -0.60
CA ILE A 45 13.68 -5.08 -0.93
C ILE A 45 12.75 -4.50 -2.00
N LEU A 46 12.32 -3.26 -1.85
CA LEU A 46 11.42 -2.61 -2.81
C LEU A 46 12.06 -2.46 -4.20
N SER A 47 13.34 -2.09 -4.27
CA SER A 47 14.04 -1.92 -5.57
C SER A 47 14.24 -3.22 -6.34
N HIS A 48 14.56 -4.33 -5.67
CA HIS A 48 14.69 -5.64 -6.33
C HIS A 48 13.34 -6.20 -6.82
N LEU A 49 12.25 -5.82 -6.16
CA LEU A 49 10.89 -6.20 -6.56
C LEU A 49 10.36 -5.34 -7.72
N ASP A 50 10.70 -4.06 -7.76
CA ASP A 50 10.31 -3.14 -8.83
C ASP A 50 11.01 -3.44 -10.16
N GLU A 51 12.29 -3.88 -10.12
CA GLU A 51 13.08 -4.18 -11.32
C GLU A 51 12.51 -5.36 -12.13
N ALA A 52 11.85 -6.31 -11.47
CA ALA A 52 11.14 -7.42 -12.11
C ALA A 52 9.83 -7.00 -12.80
N TYR A 53 9.25 -5.85 -12.42
CA TYR A 53 7.93 -5.40 -12.86
C TYR A 53 7.97 -4.43 -14.06
N GLN A 54 9.03 -3.63 -14.21
CA GLN A 54 9.11 -2.50 -15.16
C GLN A 54 9.18 -2.88 -16.66
N ARG A 55 8.96 -4.14 -17.04
CA ARG A 55 9.27 -4.65 -18.38
C ARG A 55 8.16 -4.64 -19.42
N THR A 56 6.99 -4.03 -19.19
CA THR A 56 5.99 -3.83 -20.27
C THR A 56 4.98 -2.72 -19.93
N THR A 57 5.32 -1.45 -20.16
CA THR A 57 4.28 -0.43 -20.34
C THR A 57 4.08 -0.23 -21.84
N SER A 58 3.13 -0.95 -22.44
CA SER A 58 2.79 -0.71 -23.84
C SER A 58 2.13 0.67 -23.97
N TRP A 59 2.34 1.34 -25.10
CA TRP A 59 1.63 2.57 -25.46
C TRP A 59 0.10 2.41 -25.33
N GLN A 60 -0.41 1.21 -25.63
CA GLN A 60 -1.83 0.86 -25.55
C GLN A 60 -2.34 0.90 -24.11
N ASP A 61 -1.52 0.48 -23.15
CA ASP A 61 -1.88 0.47 -21.73
C ASP A 61 -2.09 1.87 -21.20
N ARG A 62 -1.20 2.80 -21.57
CA ARG A 62 -1.26 4.21 -21.18
C ARG A 62 -2.49 4.91 -21.77
N LEU A 63 -2.86 4.56 -23.00
CA LEU A 63 -4.07 5.08 -23.64
C LEU A 63 -5.33 4.56 -22.93
N ALA A 64 -5.40 3.26 -22.62
CA ALA A 64 -6.52 2.66 -21.90
C ALA A 64 -6.69 3.25 -20.50
N ASP A 65 -5.60 3.45 -19.74
CA ASP A 65 -5.66 4.12 -18.42
C ASP A 65 -6.23 5.54 -18.51
N ARG A 66 -5.85 6.29 -19.55
CA ARG A 66 -6.35 7.66 -19.76
C ARG A 66 -7.83 7.66 -20.14
N ILE A 67 -8.29 6.71 -20.95
CA ILE A 67 -9.71 6.58 -21.32
C ILE A 67 -10.55 6.15 -20.10
N ALA A 68 -10.08 5.18 -19.32
CA ALA A 68 -10.78 4.71 -18.12
C ALA A 68 -10.90 5.80 -17.05
N SER A 69 -9.82 6.54 -16.80
CA SER A 69 -9.83 7.66 -15.84
C SER A 69 -10.68 8.85 -16.31
N PHE A 70 -10.76 9.10 -17.62
CA PHE A 70 -11.61 10.15 -18.17
C PHE A 70 -13.10 9.77 -18.11
N GLY A 71 -13.45 8.55 -18.52
CA GLY A 71 -14.83 8.05 -18.51
C GLY A 71 -15.42 7.90 -17.10
N GLY A 72 -14.59 7.65 -16.08
CA GLY A 72 -15.02 7.56 -14.68
C GLY A 72 -15.15 8.90 -13.93
N SER A 73 -14.84 10.03 -14.57
CA SER A 73 -14.86 11.33 -13.90
C SER A 73 -16.27 11.88 -13.76
N TRP A 74 -16.60 12.41 -12.58
CA TRP A 74 -17.89 13.08 -12.33
C TRP A 74 -18.15 14.24 -13.31
N ARG A 75 -17.09 14.96 -13.70
CA ARG A 75 -17.18 16.06 -14.67
C ARG A 75 -17.58 15.58 -16.07
N PHE A 76 -17.07 14.43 -16.52
CA PHE A 76 -17.42 13.86 -17.82
C PHE A 76 -18.91 13.52 -17.89
N ILE A 77 -19.43 12.89 -16.83
CA ILE A 77 -20.86 12.54 -16.72
C ILE A 77 -21.74 13.80 -16.83
N THR A 78 -21.35 14.92 -16.20
CA THR A 78 -22.09 16.18 -16.28
C THR A 78 -22.11 16.75 -17.70
N TYR A 79 -20.95 16.84 -18.36
CA TYR A 79 -20.88 17.36 -19.73
C TYR A 79 -21.65 16.48 -20.71
N PHE A 80 -21.57 15.16 -20.54
CA PHE A 80 -22.29 14.20 -21.36
C PHE A 80 -23.82 14.34 -21.20
N ALA A 81 -24.30 14.49 -19.96
CA ALA A 81 -25.73 14.71 -19.69
C ALA A 81 -26.24 16.05 -20.27
N ILE A 82 -25.45 17.11 -20.18
CA ILE A 82 -25.77 18.41 -20.79
C ILE A 82 -25.84 18.27 -22.31
N PHE A 83 -24.86 17.60 -22.92
CA PHE A 83 -24.83 17.36 -24.37
C PHE A 83 -26.08 16.59 -24.84
N LEU A 84 -26.45 15.51 -24.16
CA LEU A 84 -27.67 14.75 -24.47
C LEU A 84 -28.93 15.62 -24.36
N THR A 85 -29.01 16.44 -23.32
CA THR A 85 -30.14 17.34 -23.10
C THR A 85 -30.25 18.38 -24.23
N ILE A 86 -29.13 18.99 -24.63
CA ILE A 86 -29.08 19.94 -25.76
C ILE A 86 -29.48 19.24 -27.06
N TRP A 87 -29.00 18.02 -27.31
CA TRP A 87 -29.33 17.25 -28.52
C TRP A 87 -30.82 16.97 -28.63
N ILE A 88 -31.45 16.52 -27.53
CA ILE A 88 -32.88 16.25 -27.47
C ILE A 88 -33.67 17.55 -27.67
N LEU A 89 -33.28 18.66 -27.03
CA LEU A 89 -33.95 19.95 -27.19
C LEU A 89 -33.86 20.47 -28.64
N LEU A 90 -32.70 20.38 -29.29
CA LEU A 90 -32.51 20.84 -30.67
C LEU A 90 -33.32 20.02 -31.70
N ASN A 91 -33.52 18.73 -31.46
CA ASN A 91 -34.27 17.85 -32.38
C ASN A 91 -35.77 17.74 -32.05
N SER A 92 -36.19 18.12 -30.84
CA SER A 92 -37.61 18.07 -30.40
C SER A 92 -38.33 19.42 -30.58
N LEU A 93 -37.60 20.54 -30.61
CA LEU A 93 -38.21 21.86 -30.78
C LEU A 93 -38.67 22.07 -32.23
N PRO A 94 -39.95 22.39 -32.47
CA PRO A 94 -40.51 22.55 -33.83
C PRO A 94 -39.99 23.77 -34.59
N PHE A 95 -39.11 24.57 -33.97
CA PHE A 95 -38.53 25.78 -34.56
C PHE A 95 -37.31 25.49 -35.45
N THR A 96 -36.67 24.33 -35.29
CA THR A 96 -35.54 23.90 -36.12
C THR A 96 -36.08 23.18 -37.36
N ARG A 97 -36.02 23.85 -38.53
CA ARG A 97 -36.49 23.32 -39.83
C ARG A 97 -35.77 22.06 -40.32
N PHE A 98 -34.76 21.59 -39.59
CA PHE A 98 -33.95 20.40 -39.86
C PHE A 98 -34.13 19.42 -38.69
N HIS A 99 -35.06 18.48 -38.81
CA HIS A 99 -35.15 17.36 -37.89
C HIS A 99 -34.17 16.28 -38.34
N PHE A 100 -32.95 16.30 -37.79
CA PHE A 100 -31.92 15.33 -38.13
C PHE A 100 -32.16 13.98 -37.44
N ASP A 101 -32.80 13.99 -36.26
CA ASP A 101 -33.12 12.81 -35.45
C ASP A 101 -34.52 12.96 -34.82
N GLU A 102 -35.57 12.65 -35.59
CA GLU A 102 -36.97 12.71 -35.10
C GLU A 102 -37.22 11.67 -34.00
N PRO A 103 -38.14 11.96 -33.05
CA PRO A 103 -38.56 10.98 -32.05
C PRO A 103 -39.00 9.68 -32.75
N PRO A 104 -38.41 8.51 -32.44
CA PRO A 104 -37.82 8.11 -31.15
C PRO A 104 -36.26 8.20 -31.01
N PHE A 105 -35.57 9.07 -31.77
CA PHE A 105 -34.12 9.31 -31.69
C PHE A 105 -33.23 8.09 -32.05
N ILE A 106 -33.36 7.57 -33.27
CA ILE A 106 -32.66 6.37 -33.72
C ILE A 106 -31.14 6.55 -33.77
N LEU A 107 -30.66 7.73 -34.16
CA LEU A 107 -29.23 8.00 -34.28
C LEU A 107 -28.57 8.10 -32.91
N LEU A 108 -29.22 8.82 -31.98
CA LEU A 108 -28.76 8.89 -30.60
C LEU A 108 -28.65 7.49 -29.98
N ASN A 109 -29.68 6.66 -30.18
CA ASN A 109 -29.72 5.30 -29.65
C ASN A 109 -28.61 4.41 -30.23
N LEU A 110 -28.34 4.51 -31.54
CA LEU A 110 -27.24 3.81 -32.18
C LEU A 110 -25.88 4.22 -31.60
N CYS A 111 -25.64 5.53 -31.45
CA CYS A 111 -24.40 6.04 -30.88
C CYS A 111 -24.20 5.60 -29.43
N LEU A 112 -25.23 5.71 -28.59
CA LEU A 112 -25.17 5.28 -27.19
C LEU A 112 -24.88 3.78 -27.07
N SER A 113 -25.51 2.97 -27.91
CA SER A 113 -25.29 1.51 -27.93
C SER A 113 -23.84 1.16 -28.28
N PHE A 114 -23.25 1.84 -29.27
CA PHE A 114 -21.85 1.62 -29.65
C PHE A 114 -20.87 2.04 -28.54
N ILE A 115 -21.11 3.19 -27.91
CA ILE A 115 -20.30 3.68 -26.78
C ILE A 115 -20.36 2.67 -25.61
N ALA A 116 -21.56 2.21 -25.26
CA ALA A 116 -21.75 1.24 -24.18
C ALA A 116 -21.09 -0.11 -24.49
N ALA A 117 -21.17 -0.58 -25.74
CA ALA A 117 -20.52 -1.83 -26.16
C ALA A 117 -19.00 -1.77 -26.04
N PHE A 118 -18.38 -0.63 -26.36
CA PHE A 118 -16.94 -0.44 -26.21
C PHE A 118 -16.51 -0.18 -24.75
N GLN A 119 -17.42 0.34 -23.92
CA GLN A 119 -17.14 0.64 -22.53
C GLN A 119 -16.82 -0.62 -21.70
N ALA A 120 -17.58 -1.70 -21.85
CA ALA A 120 -17.41 -2.90 -21.02
C ALA A 120 -16.02 -3.56 -21.17
N PRO A 121 -15.48 -3.78 -22.39
CA PRO A 121 -14.11 -4.29 -22.58
C PRO A 121 -13.04 -3.34 -22.05
N VAL A 122 -13.18 -2.03 -22.22
CA VAL A 122 -12.21 -1.04 -21.71
C VAL A 122 -12.17 -1.06 -20.18
N ILE A 123 -13.34 -1.12 -19.54
CA ILE A 123 -13.43 -1.29 -18.09
C ILE A 123 -12.78 -2.62 -17.68
N MET A 124 -13.10 -3.71 -18.37
CA MET A 124 -12.54 -5.03 -18.07
C MET A 124 -11.02 -5.07 -18.23
N MET A 125 -10.45 -4.42 -19.24
CA MET A 125 -9.00 -4.29 -19.41
C MET A 125 -8.36 -3.49 -18.27
N SER A 126 -8.98 -2.38 -17.88
CA SER A 126 -8.52 -1.59 -16.73
C SER A 126 -8.59 -2.38 -15.43
N GLN A 127 -9.67 -3.14 -15.22
CA GLN A 127 -9.86 -4.00 -14.05
C GLN A 127 -8.85 -5.15 -14.01
N ASN A 128 -8.65 -5.85 -15.13
CA ASN A 128 -7.68 -6.96 -15.22
C ASN A 128 -6.26 -6.48 -14.90
N ARG A 129 -5.90 -5.27 -15.32
CA ARG A 129 -4.61 -4.65 -15.00
C ARG A 129 -4.50 -4.21 -13.54
N GLN A 130 -5.57 -3.69 -12.94
CA GLN A 130 -5.59 -3.40 -11.50
C GLN A 130 -5.45 -4.70 -10.70
N ALA A 131 -6.23 -5.74 -11.01
CA ALA A 131 -6.12 -7.04 -10.35
C ALA A 131 -4.73 -7.68 -10.47
N ALA A 132 -4.05 -7.52 -11.60
CA ALA A 132 -2.67 -7.98 -11.77
C ALA A 132 -1.69 -7.22 -10.85
N ARG A 133 -1.87 -5.90 -10.68
CA ARG A 133 -1.09 -5.10 -9.73
C ARG A 133 -1.36 -5.50 -8.29
N ASP A 134 -2.64 -5.59 -7.92
CA ASP A 134 -3.06 -5.94 -6.56
C ASP A 134 -2.54 -7.33 -6.16
N LYS A 135 -2.58 -8.30 -7.09
CA LYS A 135 -2.00 -9.64 -6.87
C LYS A 135 -0.50 -9.58 -6.65
N HIS A 136 0.22 -8.75 -7.40
CA HIS A 136 1.66 -8.61 -7.27
C HIS A 136 2.04 -7.97 -5.92
N GLU A 137 1.37 -6.88 -5.55
CA GLU A 137 1.53 -6.23 -4.25
C GLU A 137 1.25 -7.21 -3.11
N SER A 138 0.19 -8.01 -3.20
CA SER A 138 -0.12 -9.05 -2.22
C SER A 138 0.97 -10.13 -2.10
N ILE A 139 1.64 -10.51 -3.19
CA ILE A 139 2.76 -11.47 -3.16
C ILE A 139 3.97 -10.85 -2.47
N ILE A 140 4.25 -9.58 -2.74
CA ILE A 140 5.34 -8.84 -2.08
C ILE A 140 5.10 -8.75 -0.58
N ASP A 141 3.91 -8.33 -0.18
CA ASP A 141 3.54 -8.22 1.23
C ASP A 141 3.65 -9.56 1.95
N PHE A 142 3.24 -10.65 1.29
CA PHE A 142 3.42 -11.99 1.81
C PHE A 142 4.89 -12.35 2.01
N ALA A 143 5.75 -12.05 1.04
CA ALA A 143 7.18 -12.34 1.12
C ALA A 143 7.88 -11.53 2.23
N ILE A 144 7.52 -10.25 2.39
CA ILE A 144 8.05 -9.40 3.48
C ILE A 144 7.62 -9.95 4.84
N ASN A 145 6.34 -10.27 5.01
CA ASN A 145 5.84 -10.82 6.26
C ASN A 145 6.49 -12.16 6.61
N TYR A 146 6.63 -13.05 5.63
CA TYR A 146 7.30 -14.33 5.81
C TYR A 146 8.78 -14.15 6.21
N LYS A 147 9.47 -13.17 5.60
CA LYS A 147 10.85 -12.86 5.96
C LYS A 147 10.96 -12.29 7.38
N ALA A 148 10.04 -11.41 7.76
CA ALA A 148 9.99 -10.84 9.10
C ALA A 148 9.70 -11.92 10.16
N GLU A 149 8.80 -12.87 9.88
CA GLU A 149 8.55 -14.02 10.75
C GLU A 149 9.82 -14.86 10.95
N GLN A 150 10.54 -15.15 9.87
CA GLN A 150 11.82 -15.87 9.95
C GLN A 150 12.88 -15.13 10.79
N GLU A 151 12.98 -13.80 10.65
CA GLU A 151 13.92 -12.99 11.44
C GLU A 151 13.52 -12.94 12.93
N ILE A 152 12.22 -12.92 13.24
CA ILE A 152 11.72 -13.02 14.62
C ILE A 152 12.10 -14.36 15.24
N ASP A 153 11.94 -15.46 14.51
CA ASP A 153 12.32 -16.79 14.99
C ASP A 153 13.83 -16.90 15.25
N ASP A 154 14.67 -16.32 14.39
CA ASP A 154 16.12 -16.27 14.58
C ASP A 154 16.49 -15.44 15.81
N MET A 155 15.86 -14.27 15.99
CA MET A 155 16.02 -13.45 17.18
C MET A 155 15.61 -14.19 18.46
N GLN A 156 14.50 -14.95 18.44
CA GLN A 156 14.07 -15.77 19.57
C GLN A 156 15.10 -16.85 19.90
N SER A 157 15.67 -17.50 18.88
CA SER A 157 16.75 -18.48 19.08
C SER A 157 17.97 -17.86 19.75
N HIS A 158 18.38 -16.66 19.30
CA HIS A 158 19.47 -15.91 19.90
C HIS A 158 19.18 -15.50 21.36
N LEU A 159 17.95 -15.05 21.65
CA LEU A 159 17.52 -14.71 23.00
C LEU A 159 17.59 -15.93 23.94
N HIS A 160 17.07 -17.09 23.51
CA HIS A 160 17.13 -18.31 24.30
C HIS A 160 18.57 -18.78 24.56
N ARG A 161 19.48 -18.59 23.59
CA ARG A 161 20.90 -18.86 23.80
C ARG A 161 21.52 -17.94 24.86
N ILE A 162 21.24 -16.64 24.78
CA ILE A 162 21.72 -15.65 25.76
C ILE A 162 21.16 -15.96 27.16
N GLU A 163 19.87 -16.29 27.28
CA GLU A 163 19.26 -16.70 28.54
C GLU A 163 19.98 -17.91 29.16
N GLY A 164 20.34 -18.90 28.32
CA GLY A 164 21.13 -20.06 28.74
C GLY A 164 22.50 -19.69 29.30
N GLU A 165 23.26 -18.85 28.58
CA GLU A 165 24.58 -18.37 29.02
C GLU A 165 24.49 -17.57 30.34
N LEU A 166 23.47 -16.72 30.50
CA LEU A 166 23.24 -15.97 31.73
C LEU A 166 22.95 -16.88 32.93
N ILE A 167 22.21 -17.97 32.72
CA ILE A 167 21.96 -18.98 33.77
C ILE A 167 23.28 -19.64 34.20
N GLU A 168 24.15 -19.96 33.24
CA GLU A 168 25.45 -20.57 33.52
C GLU A 168 26.38 -19.63 34.30
N ILE A 169 26.49 -18.37 33.85
CA ILE A 169 27.26 -17.33 34.56
C ILE A 169 26.73 -17.15 35.99
N LYS A 170 25.40 -17.10 36.18
CA LYS A 170 24.78 -16.97 37.51
C LYS A 170 25.16 -18.15 38.42
N LYS A 171 25.19 -19.37 37.90
CA LYS A 171 25.63 -20.56 38.68
C LYS A 171 27.09 -20.43 39.09
N LEU A 172 27.99 -20.02 38.19
CA LEU A 172 29.41 -19.84 38.48
C LEU A 172 29.62 -18.76 39.57
N LEU A 173 28.92 -17.64 39.47
CA LEU A 173 28.97 -16.58 40.48
C LEU A 173 28.51 -17.07 41.86
N LEU A 174 27.44 -17.88 41.94
CA LEU A 174 26.98 -18.48 43.20
C LEU A 174 28.03 -19.42 43.82
N VAL A 175 28.68 -20.25 43.00
CA VAL A 175 29.74 -21.15 43.47
C VAL A 175 30.94 -20.37 43.99
N LEU A 176 31.39 -19.34 43.26
CA LEU A 176 32.50 -18.49 43.69
C LEU A 176 32.17 -17.75 44.99
N ASN A 177 30.96 -17.19 45.10
CA ASN A 177 30.49 -16.52 46.31
C ASN A 177 30.47 -17.46 47.52
N ASN A 178 30.04 -18.71 47.35
CA ASN A 178 30.07 -19.70 48.43
C ASN A 178 31.50 -20.05 48.85
N ARG A 179 32.43 -20.21 47.90
CA ARG A 179 33.85 -20.46 48.24
C ARG A 179 34.50 -19.29 48.99
N MET A 180 34.23 -18.05 48.55
CA MET A 180 34.72 -16.86 49.24
C MET A 180 34.23 -16.77 50.69
N ASN A 181 32.98 -17.19 50.94
CA ASN A 181 32.42 -17.22 52.30
C ASN A 181 33.01 -18.35 53.16
N GLU A 182 33.50 -19.43 52.57
CA GLU A 182 34.18 -20.53 53.27
C GLU A 182 35.63 -20.18 53.64
N GLU A 183 36.35 -19.41 52.80
CA GLU A 183 37.72 -18.96 53.09
C GLU A 183 37.83 -17.82 54.12
N HIS A 184 36.72 -17.13 54.41
CA HIS A 184 36.65 -16.05 55.41
C HIS A 184 36.09 -16.49 56.77
N LYS A 185 35.98 -17.80 57.02
CA LYS A 185 35.49 -18.38 58.27
C LYS A 185 36.59 -19.14 59.01
#